data_AF-A0A7C1ADJ0-F1
#
_entry.id   AF-A0A7C1ADJ0-F1
#
_cell.length_a   1.000
_cell.length_b   1.000
_cell.length_c   1.000
_cell.angle_alpha   90.00
_cell.angle_beta   90.00
_cell.angle_gamma   90.00
#
_symmetry.space_group_name_H-M   'P 1'
#
loop_
_entity.id
_entity.type
_entity.pdbx_description
1 polymer ?
#
loop_
_entity_poly.entity_id
_entity_poly.type
_entity_poly.pdbx_seq_one_letter_code
_entity_poly.pdbx_strand_id
1 'polypeptide(L)'
;IWNFGGMVLAGLAFALAGGCPGRQLFLAGEGDGDAAIFVFGMIVGAGFSHNFGLASSPKGVGPHGIAAVIIGLIVCFFIGFSMRKKTV
;
A
#
# COMPACT_ATOMS: atom_id res chain seq x y z
N ILE A 1 15.65 3.16 8.54
CA ILE A 1 15.30 3.86 7.28
C ILE A 1 14.28 3.08 6.48
N TRP A 2 14.56 1.85 6.05
CA TRP A 2 13.64 1.09 5.18
C TRP A 2 12.30 0.72 5.83
N ASN A 3 12.25 0.43 7.13
CA ASN A 3 10.97 0.27 7.84
C ASN A 3 10.15 1.57 7.83
N PHE A 4 10.80 2.71 8.03
CA PHE A 4 10.14 4.01 7.93
C PHE A 4 9.66 4.28 6.50
N GLY A 5 10.49 4.00 5.49
CA GLY A 5 10.12 4.14 4.08
C GLY A 5 8.95 3.24 3.68
N GLY A 6 8.88 2.02 4.22
CA GLY A 6 7.73 1.13 4.07
C GLY A 6 6.45 1.69 4.68
N MET A 7 6.54 2.30 5.87
CA MET A 7 5.40 2.97 6.50
C MET A 7 4.96 4.24 5.76
N VAL A 8 5.90 5.00 5.20
CA VAL A 8 5.60 6.14 4.31
C VAL A 8 4.86 5.66 3.06
N LEU A 9 5.35 4.59 2.42
CA LEU A 9 4.69 3.98 1.27
C LEU A 9 3.26 3.52 1.62
N ALA A 10 3.10 2.81 2.74
CA ALA A 10 1.79 2.36 3.19
C ALA A 10 0.83 3.55 3.43
N GLY A 11 1.28 4.58 4.14
CA GLY A 11 0.49 5.79 4.38
C GLY A 11 0.08 6.50 3.09
N LEU A 12 1.00 6.62 2.12
CA LEU A 12 0.71 7.22 0.81
C LEU A 12 -0.32 6.38 0.03
N ALA A 13 -0.14 5.06 -0.03
CA ALA A 13 -1.09 4.17 -0.69
C ALA A 13 -2.50 4.25 -0.07
N PHE A 14 -2.58 4.29 1.26
CA PHE A 14 -3.84 4.43 1.99
C PHE A 14 -4.50 5.79 1.75
N ALA A 15 -3.73 6.88 1.71
CA ALA A 15 -4.24 8.19 1.38
C ALA A 15 -4.83 8.25 -0.05
N LEU A 16 -4.19 7.58 -1.02
CA LEU A 16 -4.68 7.51 -2.39
C LEU A 16 -5.91 6.59 -2.54
N ALA A 17 -6.00 5.53 -1.75
CA ALA A 17 -7.04 4.50 -1.87
C ALA A 17 -8.26 4.72 -0.97
N GLY A 18 -8.45 5.92 -0.40
CA GLY A 18 -9.68 6.28 0.33
C GLY A 18 -9.61 6.24 1.86
N GLY A 19 -8.41 6.24 2.44
CA GLY A 19 -8.20 6.49 3.87
C GLY A 19 -7.64 5.30 4.65
N CYS A 20 -7.91 5.25 5.96
CA CYS A 20 -7.29 4.24 6.82
C CYS A 20 -7.84 2.81 6.53
N PRO A 21 -6.99 1.78 6.65
CA PRO A 21 -7.38 0.41 6.31
C PRO A 21 -8.52 -0.13 7.18
N GLY A 22 -8.61 0.30 8.44
CA GLY A 22 -9.71 -0.08 9.34
C GLY A 22 -11.08 0.39 8.84
N ARG A 23 -11.18 1.63 8.33
CA ARG A 23 -12.43 2.16 7.74
C ARG A 23 -12.87 1.32 6.55
N GLN A 24 -11.94 0.95 5.68
CA GLN A 24 -12.24 0.15 4.50
C GLN A 24 -12.71 -1.27 4.86
N LEU A 25 -12.19 -1.85 5.94
CA LEU A 25 -12.69 -3.14 6.45
C LEU A 25 -14.15 -3.05 6.91
N PHE A 26 -14.54 -1.98 7.61
CA PHE A 26 -15.94 -1.79 8.01
C PHE A 26 -16.87 -1.56 6.82
N LEU A 27 -16.47 -0.68 5.88
CA LEU A 27 -17.26 -0.40 4.68
C LEU A 27 -17.46 -1.64 3.80
N ALA A 28 -16.43 -2.47 3.66
CA ALA A 28 -16.56 -3.76 2.97
C ALA A 28 -17.63 -4.65 3.62
N GLY A 29 -17.76 -4.62 4.96
CA GLY A 29 -18.80 -5.33 5.71
C GLY A 29 -20.20 -4.72 5.56
N GLU A 30 -20.30 -3.42 5.30
CA GLU A 30 -21.55 -2.71 4.99
C GLU A 30 -22.01 -2.88 3.54
N GLY A 31 -21.20 -3.56 2.71
CA GLY A 31 -21.50 -3.85 1.30
C GLY A 31 -20.85 -2.91 0.28
N ASP A 32 -19.88 -2.10 0.69
CA ASP A 32 -19.08 -1.27 -0.23
C ASP A 32 -18.10 -2.14 -1.03
N GLY A 33 -18.35 -2.25 -2.33
CA GLY A 33 -17.54 -3.06 -3.24
C GLY A 33 -16.14 -2.50 -3.49
N ASP A 34 -15.97 -1.18 -3.49
CA ASP A 34 -14.66 -0.54 -3.69
C ASP A 34 -13.76 -0.80 -2.48
N ALA A 35 -14.34 -0.71 -1.28
CA ALA A 35 -13.66 -1.04 -0.03
C ALA A 35 -13.31 -2.55 0.03
N ALA A 36 -14.18 -3.43 -0.47
CA ALA A 36 -13.90 -4.86 -0.53
C ALA A 36 -12.70 -5.19 -1.44
N ILE A 37 -12.60 -4.55 -2.62
CA ILE A 37 -11.45 -4.70 -3.51
C ILE A 37 -10.16 -4.19 -2.85
N PHE A 38 -10.23 -3.06 -2.13
CA PHE A 38 -9.09 -2.55 -1.37
C PHE A 38 -8.61 -3.57 -0.32
N VAL A 39 -9.52 -4.13 0.47
CA VAL A 39 -9.21 -5.14 1.50
C VAL A 39 -8.59 -6.39 0.86
N PHE A 40 -9.17 -6.88 -0.25
CA PHE A 40 -8.63 -8.02 -0.97
C PHE A 40 -7.21 -7.74 -1.49
N GLY A 41 -6.99 -6.55 -2.05
CA GLY A 41 -5.66 -6.10 -2.47
C GLY A 41 -4.64 -6.07 -1.33
N MET A 42 -5.04 -5.63 -0.14
CA MET A 42 -4.16 -5.67 1.04
C MET A 42 -3.79 -7.10 1.44
N ILE A 43 -4.75 -8.03 1.46
CA ILE A 43 -4.50 -9.43 1.82
C ILE A 43 -3.56 -10.09 0.81
N VAL A 44 -3.83 -9.92 -0.49
CA VAL A 44 -2.98 -10.44 -1.56
C VAL A 44 -1.58 -9.83 -1.48
N GLY A 45 -1.49 -8.51 -1.33
CA GLY A 45 -0.21 -7.80 -1.22
C GLY A 45 0.62 -8.23 0.00
N ALA A 46 -0.02 -8.47 1.15
CA ALA A 46 0.63 -9.04 2.33
C ALA A 46 1.15 -10.46 2.05
N GLY A 47 0.33 -11.30 1.41
CA GLY A 47 0.73 -12.63 0.97
C GLY A 47 1.99 -12.60 0.09
N PHE A 48 2.02 -11.76 -0.94
CA PHE A 48 3.21 -11.60 -1.77
C PHE A 48 4.41 -11.09 -0.97
N SER A 49 4.20 -10.08 -0.12
CA SER A 49 5.29 -9.46 0.64
C SER A 49 6.00 -10.43 1.59
N HIS A 50 5.24 -11.27 2.26
CA HIS A 50 5.76 -12.25 3.22
C HIS A 50 6.35 -13.50 2.55
N ASN A 51 5.84 -13.93 1.39
CA ASN A 51 6.32 -15.15 0.71
C ASN A 51 7.55 -14.92 -0.17
N PHE A 52 7.67 -13.74 -0.79
CA PHE A 52 8.77 -13.43 -1.72
C PHE A 52 9.88 -12.58 -1.10
N GLY A 53 9.92 -12.43 0.23
CA GLY A 53 11.01 -11.73 0.93
C GLY A 53 11.06 -10.22 0.70
N LEU A 54 9.90 -9.59 0.47
CA LEU A 54 9.77 -8.13 0.42
C LEU A 54 9.54 -7.55 1.83
N ALA A 55 8.93 -8.33 2.73
CA ALA A 55 8.70 -7.94 4.11
C ALA A 55 10.01 -7.89 4.90
N SER A 56 10.16 -6.83 5.71
CA SER A 56 11.27 -6.71 6.66
C SER A 56 10.96 -7.48 7.94
N SER A 57 12.01 -7.91 8.65
CA SER A 57 11.90 -8.66 9.90
C SER A 57 12.85 -8.09 10.95
N PRO A 58 12.80 -8.54 12.22
CA PRO A 58 13.77 -8.14 13.23
C PRO A 58 15.22 -8.46 12.85
N LYS A 59 15.44 -9.42 11.95
CA LYS A 59 16.76 -9.80 11.43
C LYS A 59 17.30 -8.84 10.36
N GLY A 60 16.48 -7.90 9.89
CA GLY A 60 16.83 -6.95 8.85
C GLY A 60 15.82 -6.89 7.70
N VAL A 61 16.18 -6.13 6.67
CA VAL A 61 15.37 -5.94 5.46
C VAL A 61 15.45 -7.18 4.59
N GLY A 62 14.30 -7.64 4.08
CA GLY A 62 14.25 -8.78 3.17
C GLY A 62 15.04 -8.51 1.87
N PRO A 63 15.47 -9.57 1.14
CA PRO A 63 16.31 -9.44 -0.06
C PRO A 63 15.75 -8.47 -1.10
N HIS A 64 14.42 -8.39 -1.21
CA HIS A 64 13.73 -7.53 -2.17
C HIS A 64 12.99 -6.35 -1.52
N GLY A 65 13.13 -6.15 -0.20
CA GLY A 65 12.38 -5.12 0.52
C GLY A 65 12.72 -3.69 0.10
N ILE A 66 13.99 -3.41 -0.20
CA ILE A 66 14.42 -2.09 -0.68
C ILE A 66 13.81 -1.78 -2.04
N ALA A 67 13.91 -2.72 -2.98
CA ALA A 67 13.33 -2.59 -4.31
C ALA A 67 11.80 -2.42 -4.24
N ALA A 68 11.13 -3.17 -3.36
CA ALA A 68 9.69 -3.08 -3.13
C ALA A 68 9.26 -1.66 -2.73
N VAL A 69 9.98 -1.05 -1.78
CA VAL A 69 9.68 0.31 -1.31
C VAL A 69 9.87 1.33 -2.43
N ILE A 70 10.97 1.24 -3.17
CA ILE A 70 11.27 2.19 -4.26
C ILE A 70 10.22 2.08 -5.37
N ILE A 71 9.94 0.87 -5.85
CA ILE A 71 8.94 0.62 -6.90
C ILE A 71 7.56 1.07 -6.44
N GLY A 72 7.16 0.72 -5.21
CA GLY A 72 5.88 1.13 -4.65
C GLY A 72 5.73 2.64 -4.58
N LEU A 73 6.78 3.38 -4.19
CA LEU A 73 6.76 4.84 -4.15
C LEU A 73 6.61 5.44 -5.55
N ILE A 74 7.35 4.92 -6.54
CA ILE A 74 7.23 5.34 -7.94
C ILE A 74 5.79 5.15 -8.43
N VAL A 75 5.20 3.98 -8.17
CA VAL A 75 3.82 3.68 -8.57
C VAL A 75 2.83 4.61 -7.88
N CYS A 76 2.95 4.82 -6.56
CA CYS A 76 2.04 5.71 -5.83
C CYS A 76 2.16 7.17 -6.29
N PHE A 77 3.38 7.68 -6.52
CA PHE A 77 3.57 9.02 -7.07
C PHE A 77 3.00 9.13 -8.48
N PHE A 78 3.23 8.14 -9.33
CA PHE A 78 2.66 8.10 -10.67
C PHE A 78 1.13 8.18 -10.63
N ILE A 79 0.47 7.37 -9.81
CA ILE A 79 -0.99 7.40 -9.62
C ILE A 79 -1.44 8.76 -9.11
N GLY A 80 -0.81 9.28 -8.06
CA GLY A 80 -1.18 10.56 -7.45
C GLY A 80 -1.04 11.75 -8.40
N PHE A 81 0.03 11.79 -9.19
CA PHE A 81 0.22 12.87 -10.17
C PHE A 81 -0.65 12.71 -11.42
N SER A 82 -0.82 11.48 -11.93
CA SER A 82 -1.61 11.22 -13.13
C SER A 82 -3.10 11.46 -12.92
N MET A 83 -3.63 11.25 -11.71
CA MET A 83 -5.05 11.42 -11.40
C MET A 83 -5.38 12.79 -10.77
N ARG A 84 -4.41 13.71 -10.71
CA ARG A 84 -4.62 15.04 -10.15
C ARG A 84 -5.61 15.83 -11.01
N LYS A 85 -6.66 16.37 -10.39
CA LYS A 85 -7.57 17.31 -11.05
C LYS A 85 -6.79 18.57 -11.48
N LYS A 86 -6.92 18.97 -12.74
CA LYS A 86 -6.36 20.24 -13.22
C LYS A 86 -7.09 21.38 -12.49
N THR A 87 -6.35 22.13 -11.69
CA THR A 87 -6.81 23.42 -11.16
C THR A 87 -6.64 24.41 -12.31
N VAL A 88 -7.76 24.88 -12.85
CA VAL A 88 -7.80 25.94 -13.88
C VAL A 88 -7.28 27.25 -13.28
#